data_AF-A0A3S2EV26-F1
#
_entry.id   AF-A0A3S2EV26-F1
#
_cell.length_a   1.000
_cell.length_b   1.000
_cell.length_c   1.000
_cell.angle_alpha   90.00
_cell.angle_beta   90.00
_cell.angle_gamma   90.00
#
_symmetry.space_group_name_H-M   'P 1'
#
loop_
_entity.id
_entity.type
_entity.pdbx_description
1 polymer ?
#
loop_
_entity_poly.entity_id
_entity_poly.type
_entity_poly.pdbx_seq_one_letter_code
_entity_poly.pdbx_strand_id
1 'polypeptide(L)'
;MTEASPWWTPDVHADRRPRLMLRNGIAAGLRDWFAAHDFVEVQTAALQVSPGNEAHLAAFATEAVGPDGARAPLYLHTSPEFACKKLLAAGETRIFSFGPVYRNRERGPLHHPEFTMLEWYRVGEAYESLMLDCAAFLALAATRTGATLFSFRGRDCDPFAEPERLTVADAFAHHAGIDLLATVAADGSTDRDALHAALTHVGLRTAPDDSWADLFSRVMVEKVEPFLGQGRATILCEYPVAEAALARPSQR
;
A
#
# COMPACT_ATOMS: atom_id res chain seq x y z
N MET A 1 -19.86 -11.20 -20.20
CA MET A 1 -19.52 -9.79 -19.92
C MET A 1 -20.74 -9.17 -19.25
N THR A 2 -20.68 -8.86 -17.95
CA THR A 2 -21.73 -8.06 -17.31
C THR A 2 -21.66 -6.65 -17.91
N GLU A 3 -22.76 -6.16 -18.47
CA GLU A 3 -22.85 -4.77 -18.91
C GLU A 3 -22.49 -3.84 -17.75
N ALA A 4 -21.72 -2.79 -18.04
CA ALA A 4 -21.35 -1.82 -17.03
C ALA A 4 -22.64 -1.16 -16.50
N SER A 5 -22.80 -1.15 -15.16
CA SER A 5 -23.91 -0.44 -14.52
C SER A 5 -23.95 1.02 -15.02
N PRO A 6 -25.12 1.56 -15.39
CA PRO A 6 -25.29 2.96 -15.79
C PRO A 6 -25.26 3.84 -14.53
N TRP A 7 -24.13 3.82 -13.82
CA TRP A 7 -23.94 4.41 -12.50
C TRP A 7 -24.17 5.92 -12.47
N TRP A 8 -24.09 6.57 -13.64
CA TRP A 8 -24.31 8.00 -13.85
C TRP A 8 -25.79 8.39 -13.92
N THR A 9 -26.71 7.43 -14.00
CA THR A 9 -28.15 7.74 -13.96
C THR A 9 -28.56 8.21 -12.56
N PRO A 10 -29.48 9.20 -12.43
CA PRO A 10 -29.83 9.78 -11.14
C PRO A 10 -30.24 8.76 -10.07
N ASP A 11 -31.05 7.76 -10.45
CA ASP A 11 -31.57 6.75 -9.52
C ASP A 11 -30.46 5.80 -9.02
N VAL A 12 -29.54 5.39 -9.89
CA VAL A 12 -28.39 4.54 -9.47
C VAL A 12 -27.36 5.36 -8.68
N HIS A 13 -27.19 6.63 -9.01
CA HIS A 13 -26.30 7.53 -8.29
C HIS A 13 -26.81 7.84 -6.88
N ALA A 14 -28.13 7.92 -6.66
CA ALA A 14 -28.72 8.18 -5.35
C ALA A 14 -28.21 7.21 -4.27
N ASP A 15 -28.06 5.92 -4.59
CA ASP A 15 -27.52 4.90 -3.66
C ASP A 15 -26.00 5.01 -3.42
N ARG A 16 -25.28 5.74 -4.29
CA ARG A 16 -23.83 5.92 -4.21
C ARG A 16 -23.45 7.25 -3.58
N ARG A 17 -24.28 8.27 -3.72
CA ARG A 17 -24.03 9.64 -3.25
C ARG A 17 -23.66 9.69 -1.76
N PRO A 18 -24.34 8.99 -0.83
CA PRO A 18 -23.93 9.00 0.58
C PRO A 18 -22.48 8.54 0.78
N ARG A 19 -22.06 7.46 0.10
CA ARG A 19 -20.67 6.95 0.15
C ARG A 19 -19.67 7.97 -0.40
N LEU A 20 -20.04 8.67 -1.48
CA LEU A 20 -19.21 9.74 -2.04
C LEU A 20 -19.05 10.91 -1.05
N MET A 21 -20.13 11.29 -0.35
CA MET A 21 -20.06 12.33 0.68
C MET A 21 -19.21 11.91 1.88
N LEU A 22 -19.30 10.65 2.33
CA LEU A 22 -18.44 10.11 3.37
C LEU A 22 -16.96 10.14 2.96
N ARG A 23 -16.65 9.69 1.73
CA ARG A 23 -15.29 9.79 1.17
C ARG A 23 -14.79 11.23 1.16
N ASN A 24 -15.63 12.19 0.80
CA ASN A 24 -15.26 13.62 0.82
C ASN A 24 -14.96 14.11 2.25
N GLY A 25 -15.77 13.71 3.23
CA GLY A 25 -15.55 14.06 4.64
C GLY A 25 -14.26 13.47 5.21
N ILE A 26 -13.94 12.21 4.87
CA ILE A 26 -12.66 11.58 5.23
C ILE A 26 -11.49 12.34 4.59
N ALA A 27 -11.59 12.64 3.29
CA ALA A 27 -10.55 13.35 2.57
C ALA A 27 -10.27 14.75 3.13
N ALA A 28 -11.33 15.51 3.47
CA ALA A 28 -11.20 16.79 4.15
C ALA A 28 -10.55 16.63 5.54
N GLY A 29 -11.01 15.65 6.33
CA GLY A 29 -10.45 15.40 7.65
C GLY A 29 -8.98 15.01 7.64
N LEU A 30 -8.52 14.24 6.66
CA LEU A 30 -7.10 13.93 6.49
C LEU A 30 -6.27 15.20 6.24
N ARG A 31 -6.75 16.09 5.36
CA ARG A 31 -6.08 17.39 5.13
C ARG A 31 -6.04 18.25 6.39
N ASP A 32 -7.15 18.33 7.12
CA ASP A 32 -7.20 19.05 8.41
C ASP A 32 -6.18 18.47 9.40
N TRP A 33 -6.08 17.14 9.48
CA TRP A 33 -5.12 16.46 10.34
C TRP A 33 -3.68 16.81 9.96
N PHE A 34 -3.32 16.71 8.68
CA PHE A 34 -1.96 17.05 8.22
C PHE A 34 -1.62 18.52 8.46
N ALA A 35 -2.55 19.44 8.19
CA ALA A 35 -2.38 20.86 8.46
C ALA A 35 -2.16 21.14 9.96
N ALA A 36 -2.86 20.42 10.84
CA ALA A 36 -2.68 20.54 12.29
C ALA A 36 -1.35 19.96 12.81
N HIS A 37 -0.63 19.17 11.99
CA HIS A 37 0.66 18.55 12.34
C HIS A 37 1.83 19.14 11.53
N ASP A 38 1.67 20.36 11.01
CA ASP A 38 2.69 21.13 10.29
C ASP A 38 3.18 20.47 8.99
N PHE A 39 2.33 19.66 8.33
CA PHE A 39 2.66 19.12 7.02
C PHE A 39 2.25 20.08 5.90
N VAL A 40 3.08 20.11 4.84
CA VAL A 40 2.78 20.82 3.60
C VAL A 40 2.18 19.85 2.59
N GLU A 41 0.99 20.18 2.04
CA GLU A 41 0.41 19.44 0.91
C GLU A 41 1.21 19.76 -0.36
N VAL A 42 1.73 18.73 -1.02
CA VAL A 42 2.51 18.86 -2.25
C VAL A 42 1.81 18.14 -3.41
N GLN A 43 1.91 18.72 -4.59
CA GLN A 43 1.47 18.09 -5.84
C GLN A 43 2.69 17.87 -6.75
N THR A 44 3.03 16.60 -6.95
CA THR A 44 4.14 16.21 -7.82
C THR A 44 3.67 15.96 -9.25
N ALA A 45 4.58 16.08 -10.22
CA ALA A 45 4.25 15.79 -11.62
C ALA A 45 3.79 14.33 -11.79
N ALA A 46 2.65 14.12 -12.45
CA ALA A 46 2.17 12.77 -12.75
C ALA A 46 2.95 12.10 -13.89
N LEU A 47 3.46 12.89 -14.85
CA LEU A 47 4.27 12.39 -15.95
C LEU A 47 5.75 12.37 -15.55
N GLN A 48 6.35 11.18 -15.66
CA GLN A 48 7.72 10.89 -15.26
C GLN A 48 8.53 10.36 -16.43
N VAL A 49 9.83 10.66 -16.44
CA VAL A 49 10.77 10.12 -17.44
C VAL A 49 11.10 8.64 -17.22
N SER A 50 10.85 8.13 -16.02
CA SER A 50 11.06 6.74 -15.63
C SER A 50 9.83 6.23 -14.87
N PRO A 51 9.39 4.98 -15.11
CA PRO A 51 8.18 4.41 -14.49
C PRO A 51 8.32 4.06 -12.99
N GLY A 52 9.49 4.27 -12.38
CA GLY A 52 9.81 3.88 -11.01
C GLY A 52 10.67 2.61 -10.94
N ASN A 53 11.05 2.19 -9.73
CA ASN A 53 11.93 1.02 -9.50
C ASN A 53 11.19 -0.20 -8.92
N GLU A 54 9.88 -0.12 -8.69
CA GLU A 54 9.13 -1.25 -8.11
C GLU A 54 8.86 -2.32 -9.17
N ALA A 55 9.42 -3.52 -8.96
CA ALA A 55 9.41 -4.62 -9.92
C ALA A 55 7.99 -5.13 -10.22
N HIS A 56 7.09 -5.02 -9.25
CA HIS A 56 5.72 -5.52 -9.37
C HIS A 56 4.71 -4.48 -9.88
N LEU A 57 5.14 -3.24 -10.12
CA LEU A 57 4.27 -2.17 -10.61
C LEU A 57 4.55 -1.85 -12.08
N ALA A 58 3.52 -1.99 -12.91
CA ALA A 58 3.57 -1.55 -14.30
C ALA A 58 3.04 -0.13 -14.43
N ALA A 59 3.81 0.79 -15.02
CA ALA A 59 3.32 2.13 -15.34
C ALA A 59 2.55 2.15 -16.68
N PHE A 60 1.66 3.12 -16.84
CA PHE A 60 1.16 3.49 -18.17
C PHE A 60 2.23 4.30 -18.90
N ALA A 61 2.50 3.95 -20.15
CA ALA A 61 3.39 4.70 -21.02
C ALA A 61 2.60 5.65 -21.93
N THR A 62 3.17 6.81 -22.23
CA THR A 62 2.68 7.80 -23.18
C THR A 62 3.87 8.54 -23.81
N GLU A 63 3.61 9.49 -24.69
CA GLU A 63 4.63 10.32 -25.33
C GLU A 63 4.28 11.79 -25.18
N ALA A 64 5.26 12.62 -24.80
CA ALA A 64 5.17 14.06 -24.98
C ALA A 64 5.59 14.43 -26.40
N VAL A 65 4.82 15.31 -27.05
CA VAL A 65 5.16 15.91 -28.33
C VAL A 65 5.59 17.36 -28.09
N GLY A 66 6.84 17.67 -28.40
CA GLY A 66 7.41 19.00 -28.26
C GLY A 66 6.94 19.98 -29.34
N PRO A 67 7.17 21.30 -29.16
CA PRO A 67 6.83 22.32 -30.16
C PRO A 67 7.53 22.14 -31.51
N ASP A 68 8.66 21.46 -31.54
CA ASP A 68 9.44 21.08 -32.72
C ASP A 68 8.99 19.75 -33.36
N GLY A 69 7.96 19.11 -32.79
CA GLY A 69 7.47 17.80 -33.19
C GLY A 69 8.29 16.63 -32.65
N ALA A 70 9.34 16.86 -31.86
CA ALA A 70 10.10 15.79 -31.23
C ALA A 70 9.24 15.03 -30.22
N ARG A 71 9.43 13.71 -30.15
CA ARG A 71 8.70 12.82 -29.23
C ARG A 71 9.62 12.33 -28.13
N ALA A 72 9.14 12.37 -26.89
CA ALA A 72 9.83 11.82 -25.74
C ALA A 72 8.91 10.88 -24.96
N PRO A 73 9.36 9.65 -24.61
CA PRO A 73 8.55 8.75 -23.80
C PRO A 73 8.38 9.30 -22.39
N LEU A 74 7.17 9.19 -21.86
CA LEU A 74 6.82 9.51 -20.49
C LEU A 74 5.94 8.41 -19.91
N TYR A 75 5.88 8.37 -18.58
CA TYR A 75 5.14 7.37 -17.84
C TYR A 75 4.26 8.06 -16.80
N LEU A 76 3.04 7.58 -16.60
CA LEU A 76 2.25 8.01 -15.47
C LEU A 76 2.82 7.38 -14.19
N HIS A 77 2.99 8.19 -13.14
CA HIS A 77 3.56 7.74 -11.87
C HIS A 77 2.70 6.66 -11.20
N THR A 78 3.34 5.62 -10.68
CA THR A 78 2.67 4.57 -9.88
C THR A 78 2.53 4.97 -8.40
N SER A 79 3.34 5.94 -7.98
CA SER A 79 3.39 6.64 -6.69
C SER A 79 4.18 7.95 -6.88
N PRO A 80 3.90 9.01 -6.07
CA PRO A 80 4.70 10.23 -6.02
C PRO A 80 6.03 10.09 -5.27
N GLU A 81 6.41 8.90 -4.78
CA GLU A 81 7.53 8.67 -3.84
C GLU A 81 8.85 9.30 -4.25
N PHE A 82 9.32 9.05 -5.48
CA PHE A 82 10.58 9.61 -5.94
C PHE A 82 10.55 11.14 -6.02
N ALA A 83 9.41 11.71 -6.40
CA ALA A 83 9.26 13.16 -6.47
C ALA A 83 9.18 13.78 -5.07
N CYS A 84 8.47 13.14 -4.13
CA CYS A 84 8.42 13.57 -2.73
C CYS A 84 9.79 13.47 -2.07
N LYS A 85 10.54 12.38 -2.26
CA LYS A 85 11.91 12.22 -1.75
C LYS A 85 12.89 13.27 -2.30
N LYS A 86 12.69 13.77 -3.53
CA LYS A 86 13.45 14.92 -4.05
C LYS A 86 13.13 16.21 -3.30
N LEU A 87 11.87 16.44 -2.92
CA LEU A 87 11.48 17.59 -2.08
C LEU A 87 12.11 17.50 -0.68
N LEU A 88 12.17 16.29 -0.11
CA LEU A 88 12.89 16.08 1.16
C LEU A 88 14.38 16.42 1.01
N ALA A 89 15.01 15.94 -0.05
CA ALA A 89 16.41 16.27 -0.35
C ALA A 89 16.63 17.77 -0.60
N ALA A 90 15.61 18.48 -1.09
CA ALA A 90 15.63 19.94 -1.28
C ALA A 90 15.45 20.74 0.02
N GLY A 91 15.05 20.10 1.13
CA GLY A 91 14.95 20.72 2.44
C GLY A 91 13.57 20.64 3.10
N GLU A 92 12.56 20.08 2.41
CA GLU A 92 11.27 19.83 3.06
C GLU A 92 11.40 18.75 4.14
N THR A 93 10.67 18.91 5.24
CA THR A 93 10.79 17.99 6.40
C THR A 93 9.50 17.27 6.76
N ARG A 94 8.33 17.83 6.40
CA ARG A 94 7.01 17.27 6.63
C ARG A 94 6.10 17.57 5.45
N ILE A 95 5.89 16.59 4.58
CA ILE A 95 5.08 16.74 3.36
C ILE A 95 4.10 15.60 3.23
N PHE A 96 2.98 15.87 2.57
CA PHE A 96 2.06 14.83 2.12
C PHE A 96 1.55 15.12 0.71
N SER A 97 1.30 14.07 -0.06
CA SER A 97 0.64 14.10 -1.35
C SER A 97 -0.65 13.31 -1.23
N PHE A 98 -1.76 13.91 -1.68
CA PHE A 98 -3.05 13.24 -1.66
C PHE A 98 -3.78 13.42 -3.00
N GLY A 99 -3.56 12.46 -3.90
CA GLY A 99 -3.95 12.61 -5.30
C GLY A 99 -4.00 11.29 -6.08
N PRO A 100 -4.29 11.36 -7.39
CA PRO A 100 -4.39 10.19 -8.24
C PRO A 100 -3.01 9.58 -8.54
N VAL A 101 -2.97 8.25 -8.59
CA VAL A 101 -1.86 7.44 -9.06
C VAL A 101 -2.37 6.40 -10.05
N TYR A 102 -1.47 5.90 -10.90
CA TYR A 102 -1.85 5.09 -12.06
C TYR A 102 -1.01 3.82 -12.12
N ARG A 103 -1.67 2.66 -12.13
CA ARG A 103 -1.02 1.36 -12.21
C ARG A 103 -1.63 0.55 -13.35
N ASN A 104 -0.81 0.28 -14.35
CA ASN A 104 -1.18 -0.52 -15.50
C ASN A 104 -1.32 -2.00 -15.10
N ARG A 105 -2.16 -2.74 -15.83
CA ARG A 105 -2.50 -4.18 -15.59
C ARG A 105 -3.31 -4.48 -14.32
N GLU A 106 -3.30 -3.60 -13.32
CA GLU A 106 -4.09 -3.76 -12.08
C GLU A 106 -5.59 -3.48 -12.31
N ARG A 107 -6.35 -4.53 -12.64
CA ARG A 107 -7.81 -4.46 -12.77
C ARG A 107 -8.47 -5.69 -12.16
N GLY A 108 -9.34 -5.47 -11.18
CA GLY A 108 -10.09 -6.55 -10.54
C GLY A 108 -11.15 -6.02 -9.57
N PRO A 109 -11.79 -6.90 -8.79
CA PRO A 109 -12.81 -6.49 -7.80
C PRO A 109 -12.29 -5.54 -6.73
N LEU A 110 -10.98 -5.58 -6.45
CA LEU A 110 -10.30 -4.75 -5.44
C LEU A 110 -9.30 -3.74 -6.06
N HIS A 111 -9.16 -3.73 -7.39
CA HIS A 111 -8.13 -2.94 -8.07
C HIS A 111 -8.73 -2.15 -9.23
N HIS A 112 -8.44 -0.85 -9.25
CA HIS A 112 -8.73 0.04 -10.37
C HIS A 112 -7.40 0.64 -10.86
N PRO A 113 -7.17 0.73 -12.19
CA PRO A 113 -5.89 1.23 -12.73
C PRO A 113 -5.59 2.70 -12.39
N GLU A 114 -6.59 3.42 -11.90
CA GLU A 114 -6.46 4.77 -11.35
C GLU A 114 -7.13 4.78 -9.98
N PHE A 115 -6.42 5.25 -8.96
CA PHE A 115 -6.96 5.38 -7.61
C PHE A 115 -6.31 6.56 -6.88
N THR A 116 -6.91 6.98 -5.77
CA THR A 116 -6.37 8.06 -4.94
C THR A 116 -5.49 7.47 -3.86
N MET A 117 -4.28 8.00 -3.72
CA MET A 117 -3.33 7.58 -2.71
C MET A 117 -2.98 8.76 -1.82
N LEU A 118 -2.90 8.50 -0.53
CA LEU A 118 -2.26 9.38 0.44
C LEU A 118 -0.84 8.85 0.69
N GLU A 119 0.14 9.70 0.51
CA GLU A 119 1.55 9.41 0.77
C GLU A 119 2.15 10.56 1.57
N TRP A 120 2.92 10.28 2.62
CA TRP A 120 3.46 11.32 3.49
C TRP A 120 4.84 10.96 4.03
N TYR A 121 5.60 12.00 4.38
CA TYR A 121 7.00 11.89 4.76
C TYR A 121 7.32 12.79 5.95
N ARG A 122 8.13 12.27 6.87
CA ARG A 122 8.72 13.02 7.99
C ARG A 122 10.22 12.75 8.08
N VAL A 123 11.02 13.80 8.16
CA VAL A 123 12.47 13.69 8.36
C VAL A 123 12.77 13.49 9.85
N GLY A 124 13.69 12.56 10.16
CA GLY A 124 14.17 12.34 11.52
C GLY A 124 13.26 11.49 12.40
N GLU A 125 12.17 10.94 11.86
CA GLU A 125 11.23 10.09 12.59
C GLU A 125 11.32 8.63 12.12
N ALA A 126 11.05 7.71 13.04
CA ALA A 126 11.02 6.29 12.73
C ALA A 126 9.64 5.88 12.20
N TYR A 127 9.59 4.75 11.50
CA TYR A 127 8.35 4.17 10.97
C TYR A 127 7.27 3.90 12.04
N GLU A 128 7.62 3.74 13.33
CA GLU A 128 6.62 3.68 14.40
C GLU A 128 5.75 4.93 14.49
N SER A 129 6.28 6.12 14.19
CA SER A 129 5.46 7.34 14.10
C SER A 129 4.40 7.20 13.01
N LEU A 130 4.73 6.55 11.89
CA LEU A 130 3.79 6.31 10.79
C LEU A 130 2.71 5.29 11.18
N MET A 131 3.05 4.32 12.04
CA MET A 131 2.08 3.37 12.59
C MET A 131 1.02 4.08 13.44
N LEU A 132 1.42 5.08 14.23
CA LEU A 132 0.51 5.90 15.02
C LEU A 132 -0.38 6.78 14.13
N ASP A 133 0.16 7.34 13.04
CA ASP A 133 -0.65 8.08 12.06
C ASP A 133 -1.73 7.20 11.45
N CYS A 134 -1.38 5.97 11.06
CA CYS A 134 -2.34 5.01 10.52
C CYS A 134 -3.49 4.74 11.52
N ALA A 135 -3.19 4.58 12.80
CA ALA A 135 -4.21 4.46 13.85
C ALA A 135 -5.10 5.71 13.93
N ALA A 136 -4.50 6.90 13.91
CA ALA A 136 -5.23 8.16 13.90
C ALA A 136 -6.13 8.32 12.68
N PHE A 137 -5.70 7.85 11.50
CA PHE A 137 -6.49 7.91 10.27
C PHE A 137 -7.70 6.97 10.30
N LEU A 138 -7.56 5.77 10.88
CA LEU A 138 -8.68 4.84 11.08
C LEU A 138 -9.72 5.46 12.03
N ALA A 139 -9.29 5.99 13.17
CA ALA A 139 -10.17 6.66 14.14
C ALA A 139 -10.85 7.91 13.53
N LEU A 140 -10.10 8.69 12.72
CA LEU A 140 -10.63 9.84 12.00
C LEU A 140 -11.70 9.42 11.00
N ALA A 141 -11.45 8.37 10.21
CA ALA A 141 -12.42 7.86 9.25
C ALA A 141 -13.69 7.36 9.94
N ALA A 142 -13.55 6.65 11.07
CA ALA A 142 -14.68 6.21 11.89
C ALA A 142 -15.50 7.40 12.40
N THR A 143 -14.82 8.41 12.96
CA THR A 143 -15.46 9.64 13.45
C THR A 143 -16.19 10.40 12.34
N ARG A 144 -15.55 10.59 11.18
CA ARG A 144 -16.15 11.30 10.03
C ARG A 144 -17.35 10.56 9.45
N THR A 145 -17.40 9.25 9.59
CA THR A 145 -18.50 8.41 9.09
C THR A 145 -19.57 8.11 10.13
N GLY A 146 -19.32 8.42 11.41
CA GLY A 146 -20.17 8.03 12.53
C GLY A 146 -20.11 6.54 12.85
N ALA A 147 -19.14 5.81 12.30
CA ALA A 147 -18.96 4.39 12.58
C ALA A 147 -18.31 4.19 13.95
N THR A 148 -18.88 3.27 14.73
CA THR A 148 -18.29 2.81 16.00
C THR A 148 -17.52 1.50 15.83
N LEU A 149 -17.74 0.80 14.72
CA LEU A 149 -17.11 -0.46 14.36
C LEU A 149 -17.00 -0.53 12.82
N PHE A 150 -15.88 -1.04 12.31
CA PHE A 150 -15.75 -1.36 10.90
C PHE A 150 -16.12 -2.82 10.67
N SER A 151 -17.15 -3.05 9.86
CA SER A 151 -17.62 -4.38 9.51
C SER A 151 -17.53 -4.62 8.01
N PHE A 152 -16.85 -5.69 7.60
CA PHE A 152 -16.73 -6.07 6.19
C PHE A 152 -16.71 -7.59 6.04
N ARG A 153 -17.69 -8.14 5.28
CA ARG A 153 -17.80 -9.57 4.98
C ARG A 153 -17.74 -10.48 6.22
N GLY A 154 -18.44 -10.09 7.28
CA GLY A 154 -18.51 -10.86 8.53
C GLY A 154 -17.27 -10.76 9.43
N ARG A 155 -16.35 -9.83 9.12
CA ARG A 155 -15.23 -9.47 10.00
C ARG A 155 -15.48 -8.10 10.58
N ASP A 156 -15.12 -7.95 11.85
CA ASP A 156 -15.27 -6.73 12.61
C ASP A 156 -13.90 -6.24 13.08
N CYS A 157 -13.72 -4.92 13.09
CA CYS A 157 -12.50 -4.24 13.52
C CYS A 157 -12.89 -2.95 14.25
N ASP A 158 -12.42 -2.80 15.49
CA ASP A 158 -12.52 -1.55 16.25
C ASP A 158 -11.49 -0.55 15.70
N PRO A 159 -11.94 0.56 15.07
CA PRO A 159 -11.05 1.55 14.48
C PRO A 159 -10.36 2.45 15.52
N PHE A 160 -10.76 2.38 16.79
CA PHE A 160 -10.18 3.17 17.88
C PHE A 160 -9.19 2.36 18.73
N ALA A 161 -9.15 1.04 18.55
CA ALA A 161 -8.21 0.18 19.24
C ALA A 161 -6.77 0.40 18.74
N GLU A 162 -5.80 0.29 19.65
CA GLU A 162 -4.38 0.31 19.27
C GLU A 162 -4.08 -0.84 18.31
N PRO A 163 -3.51 -0.56 17.11
CA PRO A 163 -3.21 -1.60 16.15
C PRO A 163 -2.27 -2.67 16.72
N GLU A 164 -2.54 -3.91 16.37
CA GLU A 164 -1.59 -4.99 16.57
C GLU A 164 -0.35 -4.75 15.74
N ARG A 165 0.83 -4.85 16.35
CA ARG A 165 2.11 -4.93 15.64
C ARG A 165 2.50 -6.39 15.53
N LEU A 166 2.68 -6.86 14.30
CA LEU A 166 3.05 -8.25 14.02
C LEU A 166 4.21 -8.23 13.03
N THR A 167 5.35 -8.82 13.38
CA THR A 167 6.45 -8.93 12.42
C THR A 167 6.08 -9.92 11.32
N VAL A 168 6.59 -9.73 10.10
CA VAL A 168 6.34 -10.68 9.02
C VAL A 168 6.87 -12.09 9.38
N ALA A 169 8.01 -12.16 10.07
CA ALA A 169 8.55 -13.43 10.56
C ALA A 169 7.61 -14.12 11.56
N ASP A 170 7.08 -13.38 12.55
CA ASP A 170 6.11 -13.91 13.52
C ASP A 170 4.80 -14.31 12.82
N ALA A 171 4.35 -13.56 11.83
CA ALA A 171 3.16 -13.89 11.06
C ALA A 171 3.32 -15.23 10.31
N PHE A 172 4.48 -15.46 9.71
CA PHE A 172 4.83 -16.73 9.07
C PHE A 172 4.89 -17.87 10.10
N ALA A 173 5.53 -17.65 11.25
CA ALA A 173 5.62 -18.65 12.30
C ALA A 173 4.23 -19.01 12.86
N HIS A 174 3.41 -18.02 13.20
CA HIS A 174 2.11 -18.21 13.84
C HIS A 174 1.06 -18.80 12.90
N HIS A 175 0.99 -18.33 11.65
CA HIS A 175 -0.12 -18.67 10.75
C HIS A 175 0.24 -19.69 9.67
N ALA A 176 1.53 -19.81 9.33
CA ALA A 176 2.01 -20.79 8.36
C ALA A 176 2.85 -21.91 8.98
N GLY A 177 3.39 -21.74 10.19
CA GLY A 177 4.35 -22.69 10.77
C GLY A 177 5.69 -22.70 10.04
N ILE A 178 6.07 -21.58 9.41
CA ILE A 178 7.29 -21.43 8.62
C ILE A 178 8.24 -20.47 9.35
N ASP A 179 9.49 -20.90 9.54
CA ASP A 179 10.58 -19.99 9.92
C ASP A 179 11.08 -19.26 8.67
N LEU A 180 10.56 -18.05 8.46
CA LEU A 180 10.91 -17.23 7.30
C LEU A 180 12.39 -16.83 7.30
N LEU A 181 12.93 -16.48 8.46
CA LEU A 181 14.29 -15.94 8.57
C LEU A 181 15.35 -17.01 8.35
N ALA A 182 15.02 -18.30 8.54
CA ALA A 182 15.88 -19.41 8.11
C ALA A 182 16.12 -19.45 6.58
N THR A 183 15.36 -18.67 5.79
CA THR A 183 15.46 -18.63 4.33
C THR A 183 16.06 -17.32 3.80
N VAL A 184 16.53 -16.43 4.69
CA VAL A 184 17.14 -15.14 4.35
C VAL A 184 18.48 -15.02 5.08
N ALA A 185 19.56 -14.86 4.33
CA ALA A 185 20.89 -14.67 4.89
C ALA A 185 21.08 -13.23 5.41
N ALA A 186 22.11 -13.03 6.23
CA ALA A 186 22.43 -11.72 6.82
C ALA A 186 22.78 -10.62 5.80
N ASP A 187 23.20 -11.01 4.59
CA ASP A 187 23.46 -10.08 3.47
C ASP A 187 22.20 -9.78 2.63
N GLY A 188 21.05 -10.35 3.01
CA GLY A 188 19.79 -10.20 2.32
C GLY A 188 19.57 -11.18 1.16
N SER A 189 20.53 -12.04 0.84
CA SER A 189 20.32 -13.10 -0.14
C SER A 189 19.29 -14.12 0.35
N THR A 190 18.48 -14.64 -0.57
CA THR A 190 17.35 -15.51 -0.26
C THR A 190 17.60 -16.95 -0.72
N ASP A 191 17.22 -17.92 0.12
CA ASP A 191 17.29 -19.35 -0.18
C ASP A 191 15.90 -19.85 -0.62
N ARG A 192 15.69 -19.83 -1.94
CA ARG A 192 14.46 -20.29 -2.58
C ARG A 192 14.14 -21.75 -2.24
N ASP A 193 15.13 -22.62 -2.21
CA ASP A 193 14.91 -24.07 -2.04
C ASP A 193 14.56 -24.41 -0.59
N ALA A 194 15.16 -23.73 0.38
CA ALA A 194 14.75 -23.82 1.78
C ALA A 194 13.29 -23.38 1.99
N LEU A 195 12.89 -22.23 1.41
CA LEU A 195 11.51 -21.76 1.50
C LEU A 195 10.55 -22.72 0.80
N HIS A 196 10.90 -23.21 -0.40
CA HIS A 196 10.11 -24.19 -1.14
C HIS A 196 9.88 -25.48 -0.33
N ALA A 197 10.92 -25.99 0.34
CA ALA A 197 10.81 -27.16 1.21
C ALA A 197 9.85 -26.91 2.39
N ALA A 198 9.90 -25.72 3.01
CA ALA A 198 8.99 -25.32 4.07
C ALA A 198 7.52 -25.25 3.58
N LEU A 199 7.25 -24.65 2.42
CA LEU A 199 5.92 -24.62 1.82
C LEU A 199 5.38 -26.03 1.52
N THR A 200 6.24 -26.90 0.99
CA THR A 200 5.89 -28.29 0.69
C THR A 200 5.49 -29.05 1.96
N HIS A 201 6.23 -28.85 3.06
CA HIS A 201 5.94 -29.48 4.35
C HIS A 201 4.56 -29.09 4.90
N VAL A 202 4.15 -27.83 4.71
CA VAL A 202 2.84 -27.31 5.17
C VAL A 202 1.72 -27.50 4.15
N GLY A 203 2.00 -28.20 3.03
CA GLY A 203 1.01 -28.57 2.01
C GLY A 203 0.57 -27.43 1.10
N LEU A 204 1.37 -26.36 0.98
CA LEU A 204 1.12 -25.30 0.00
C LEU A 204 1.56 -25.72 -1.40
N ARG A 205 0.77 -25.35 -2.41
CA ARG A 205 1.10 -25.63 -3.81
C ARG A 205 2.20 -24.69 -4.29
N THR A 206 3.14 -25.18 -5.08
CA THR A 206 4.22 -24.39 -5.67
C THR A 206 4.33 -24.67 -7.17
N ALA A 207 4.93 -23.75 -7.92
CA ALA A 207 5.33 -23.96 -9.30
C ALA A 207 6.85 -24.15 -9.40
N PRO A 208 7.35 -24.92 -10.39
CA PRO A 208 8.78 -25.13 -10.57
C PRO A 208 9.59 -23.84 -10.78
N ASP A 209 8.98 -22.83 -11.38
CA ASP A 209 9.54 -21.52 -11.70
C ASP A 209 9.24 -20.44 -10.64
N ASP A 210 8.55 -20.77 -9.55
CA ASP A 210 8.33 -19.85 -8.44
C ASP A 210 9.70 -19.42 -7.86
N SER A 211 9.97 -18.12 -7.91
CA SER A 211 11.09 -17.48 -7.21
C SER A 211 10.84 -17.46 -5.69
N TRP A 212 11.85 -17.06 -4.90
CA TRP A 212 11.66 -16.90 -3.46
C TRP A 212 10.52 -15.89 -3.15
N ALA A 213 10.45 -14.78 -3.89
CA ALA A 213 9.41 -13.76 -3.73
C ALA A 213 8.00 -14.28 -4.09
N ASP A 214 7.90 -15.16 -5.10
CA ASP A 214 6.62 -15.81 -5.45
C ASP A 214 6.14 -16.75 -4.32
N LEU A 215 7.06 -17.52 -3.74
CA LEU A 215 6.77 -18.40 -2.59
C LEU A 215 6.38 -17.59 -1.35
N PHE A 216 7.11 -16.51 -1.06
CA PHE A 216 6.81 -15.56 0.01
C PHE A 216 5.40 -14.99 -0.14
N SER A 217 5.10 -14.43 -1.32
CA SER A 217 3.80 -13.85 -1.65
C SER A 217 2.66 -14.87 -1.50
N ARG A 218 2.91 -16.13 -1.86
CA ARG A 218 1.93 -17.20 -1.70
C ARG A 218 1.61 -17.47 -0.23
N VAL A 219 2.62 -17.57 0.63
CA VAL A 219 2.42 -17.76 2.08
C VAL A 219 1.64 -16.58 2.65
N MET A 220 2.00 -15.35 2.26
CA MET A 220 1.30 -14.14 2.68
C MET A 220 -0.20 -14.22 2.38
N VAL A 221 -0.57 -14.46 1.11
CA VAL A 221 -1.98 -14.48 0.67
C VAL A 221 -2.76 -15.67 1.24
N GLU A 222 -2.18 -16.87 1.25
CA GLU A 222 -2.93 -18.08 1.63
C GLU A 222 -2.96 -18.34 3.13
N LYS A 223 -1.93 -17.92 3.86
CA LYS A 223 -1.75 -18.27 5.28
C LYS A 223 -1.71 -17.08 6.22
N VAL A 224 -1.28 -15.89 5.81
CA VAL A 224 -1.15 -14.74 6.73
C VAL A 224 -2.35 -13.81 6.64
N GLU A 225 -2.61 -13.22 5.47
CA GLU A 225 -3.65 -12.23 5.22
C GLU A 225 -5.06 -12.60 5.73
N PRO A 226 -5.52 -13.88 5.68
CA PRO A 226 -6.84 -14.25 6.18
C PRO A 226 -7.06 -13.99 7.68
N PHE A 227 -5.98 -13.91 8.46
CA PHE A 227 -6.02 -13.76 9.92
C PHE A 227 -5.77 -12.34 10.41
N LEU A 228 -5.43 -11.40 9.52
CA LEU A 228 -5.15 -10.02 9.89
C LEU A 228 -6.44 -9.22 10.10
N GLY A 229 -6.37 -8.20 10.97
CA GLY A 229 -7.44 -7.20 11.12
C GLY A 229 -8.68 -7.71 11.85
N GLN A 230 -8.56 -8.78 12.65
CA GLN A 230 -9.66 -9.37 13.40
C GLN A 230 -9.79 -8.68 14.76
N GLY A 231 -10.90 -8.01 15.02
CA GLY A 231 -11.17 -7.26 16.25
C GLY A 231 -10.48 -5.90 16.31
N ARG A 232 -9.25 -5.77 15.81
CA ARG A 232 -8.50 -4.51 15.68
C ARG A 232 -7.64 -4.52 14.42
N ALA A 233 -7.16 -3.35 13.99
CA ALA A 233 -6.24 -3.26 12.86
C ALA A 233 -4.91 -3.98 13.16
N THR A 234 -4.29 -4.58 12.14
CA THR A 234 -2.96 -5.19 12.25
C THR A 234 -1.99 -4.47 11.31
N ILE A 235 -0.83 -4.10 11.84
CA ILE A 235 0.30 -3.54 11.10
C ILE A 235 1.35 -4.63 10.99
N LEU A 236 1.53 -5.16 9.78
CA LEU A 236 2.67 -6.01 9.47
C LEU A 236 3.93 -5.17 9.33
N CYS A 237 4.97 -5.51 10.08
CA CYS A 237 6.24 -4.77 10.10
C CYS A 237 7.46 -5.69 9.96
N GLU A 238 8.65 -5.10 9.81
CA GLU A 238 9.92 -5.82 9.71
C GLU A 238 9.93 -6.84 8.54
N TYR A 239 9.57 -6.36 7.34
CA TYR A 239 9.70 -7.13 6.11
C TYR A 239 11.18 -7.47 5.84
N PRO A 240 11.48 -8.68 5.30
CA PRO A 240 12.82 -9.03 4.86
C PRO A 240 13.36 -8.02 3.83
N VAL A 241 14.66 -7.76 3.85
CA VAL A 241 15.29 -6.77 2.97
C VAL A 241 15.06 -7.05 1.48
N ALA A 242 14.93 -8.32 1.10
CA ALA A 242 14.62 -8.75 -0.27
C ALA A 242 13.25 -8.24 -0.78
N GLU A 243 12.32 -7.96 0.14
CA GLU A 243 10.98 -7.43 -0.15
C GLU A 243 10.90 -5.91 0.13
N ALA A 244 12.04 -5.25 0.35
CA ALA A 244 12.10 -3.87 0.84
C ALA A 244 12.91 -2.95 -0.10
N ALA A 245 12.39 -2.72 -1.31
CA ALA A 245 13.11 -2.03 -2.40
C ALA A 245 13.69 -0.65 -2.05
N LEU A 246 13.01 0.13 -1.20
CA LEU A 246 13.37 1.52 -0.86
C LEU A 246 13.42 1.78 0.65
N ALA A 247 13.20 0.77 1.48
CA ALA A 247 13.21 0.92 2.93
C ALA A 247 14.65 0.92 3.46
N ARG A 248 14.88 1.64 4.56
CA ARG A 248 16.17 1.57 5.26
C ARG A 248 16.29 0.18 5.92
N PRO A 249 17.39 -0.57 5.69
CA PRO A 249 17.61 -1.83 6.38
C PRO A 249 17.61 -1.67 7.89
N SER A 250 17.00 -2.64 8.55
CA SER A 250 17.09 -2.90 9.98
C SER A 250 18.50 -3.41 10.33
N GLN A 251 18.95 -3.20 11.58
CA GLN A 251 20.15 -3.88 12.10
C GLN A 251 19.86 -5.31 12.56
N ARG A 252 18.58 -5.63 12.80
CA ARG A 252 18.07 -6.97 13.09
C ARG A 252 17.81 -7.71 11.79
#